data_AF-A0A942CCS0-F1
#
_entry.id   AF-A0A942CCS0-F1
#
_cell.length_a   1.000
_cell.length_b   1.000
_cell.length_c   1.000
_cell.angle_alpha   90.00
_cell.angle_beta   90.00
_cell.angle_gamma   90.00
#
_symmetry.space_group_name_H-M   'P 1'
#
loop_
_entity.id
_entity.type
_entity.pdbx_description
1 polymer ?
#
loop_
_entity_poly.entity_id
_entity_poly.type
_entity_poly.pdbx_seq_one_letter_code
_entity_poly.pdbx_strand_id
1 'polypeptide(L)'
;MDSASTDQMLHLVQAAVAQTQPLRRSSPELAFYRKYTEAMLRRYVRMSMEAGRVPSMLGRELFRAKVTNYEVHSFEDVVIFVCDVERCLGLMDDRSQKLLRRIAMQQYTQWEVAATLGISERTVMRWYNESLDKLTAIFLERSMLQQMD
;
A
#
# COMPACT_ATOMS: atom_id res chain seq x y z
N MET A 1 -1.75 17.23 -44.84
CA MET A 1 -0.94 16.79 -43.68
C MET A 1 -1.69 17.28 -42.48
N ASP A 2 -2.58 16.42 -42.02
CA ASP A 2 -3.89 16.83 -41.53
C ASP A 2 -3.89 17.01 -40.02
N SER A 3 -4.29 18.21 -39.59
CA SER A 3 -4.49 18.62 -38.20
C SER A 3 -5.53 17.77 -37.44
N ALA A 4 -6.24 16.86 -38.13
CA ALA A 4 -7.21 15.93 -37.56
C ALA A 4 -6.56 14.78 -36.75
N SER A 5 -5.27 14.49 -36.96
CA SER A 5 -4.58 13.40 -36.25
C SER A 5 -4.13 13.80 -34.84
N THR A 6 -3.84 15.09 -34.62
CA THR A 6 -3.37 15.62 -33.34
C THR A 6 -4.50 15.71 -32.29
N ASP A 7 -5.72 16.04 -32.72
CA ASP A 7 -6.91 16.09 -31.85
C ASP A 7 -7.35 14.68 -31.39
N GLN A 8 -7.18 13.67 -32.25
CA GLN A 8 -7.49 12.27 -31.90
C GLN A 8 -6.49 11.71 -30.88
N MET A 9 -5.21 12.12 -30.93
CA MET A 9 -4.24 11.76 -29.89
C MET A 9 -4.51 12.44 -28.56
N LEU A 10 -4.99 13.70 -28.55
CA LEU A 10 -5.33 14.41 -27.32
C LEU A 10 -6.54 13.77 -26.61
N HIS A 11 -7.53 13.31 -27.37
CA HIS A 11 -8.69 12.60 -26.82
C HIS A 11 -8.37 11.21 -26.25
N LEU A 12 -7.41 10.48 -26.84
CA LEU A 12 -6.98 9.18 -26.31
C LEU A 12 -6.19 9.32 -24.99
N VAL A 13 -5.38 10.36 -24.85
CA VAL A 13 -4.69 10.66 -23.59
C VAL A 13 -5.69 11.11 -22.52
N GLN A 14 -6.71 11.89 -22.88
CA GLN A 14 -7.76 12.32 -21.93
C GLN A 14 -8.65 11.18 -21.45
N ALA A 15 -8.89 10.14 -22.26
CA ALA A 15 -9.66 8.97 -21.85
C ALA A 15 -8.92 8.08 -20.82
N ALA A 16 -7.58 8.06 -20.84
CA ALA A 16 -6.78 7.31 -19.86
C ALA A 16 -6.72 8.00 -18.48
N VAL A 17 -6.86 9.33 -18.44
CA VAL A 17 -6.85 10.11 -17.18
C VAL A 17 -8.21 10.06 -16.46
N ALA A 18 -9.29 9.66 -17.15
CA ALA A 18 -10.65 9.64 -16.60
C ALA A 18 -11.00 8.40 -15.75
N GLN A 19 -10.11 7.41 -15.63
CA GLN A 19 -10.34 6.20 -14.80
C GLN A 19 -9.71 6.26 -13.41
N THR A 20 -9.26 7.43 -12.95
CA THR A 20 -9.00 7.59 -11.51
C THR A 20 -10.34 7.82 -10.80
N GLN A 21 -11.05 6.72 -10.55
CA GLN A 21 -12.17 6.70 -9.63
C GLN A 21 -11.70 7.44 -8.36
N PRO A 22 -12.34 8.55 -7.95
CA PRO A 22 -11.92 9.23 -6.74
C PRO A 22 -12.07 8.23 -5.60
N LEU A 23 -10.96 7.84 -4.97
CA LEU A 23 -10.96 6.89 -3.86
C LEU A 23 -12.05 7.34 -2.88
N ARG A 24 -13.10 6.52 -2.77
CA ARG A 24 -14.27 6.81 -1.95
C ARG A 24 -13.75 7.24 -0.57
N ARG A 25 -14.24 8.39 -0.07
CA ARG A 25 -13.97 8.83 1.30
C ARG A 25 -14.19 7.63 2.22
N SER A 26 -13.19 7.33 3.05
CA SER A 26 -13.15 6.23 4.01
C SER A 26 -14.54 5.93 4.57
N SER A 27 -15.19 4.86 4.09
CA SER A 27 -16.44 4.41 4.69
C SER A 27 -16.12 3.79 6.06
N PRO A 28 -17.02 3.88 7.05
CA PRO A 28 -16.85 3.21 8.34
C PRO A 28 -16.55 1.71 8.19
N GLU A 29 -17.02 1.10 7.11
CA GLU A 29 -16.75 -0.29 6.72
C GLU A 29 -15.26 -0.56 6.48
N LEU A 30 -14.50 0.37 5.86
CA LEU A 30 -13.06 0.18 5.64
C LEU A 30 -12.25 0.25 6.93
N ALA A 31 -12.73 1.02 7.92
CA ALA A 31 -12.06 1.15 9.20
C ALA A 31 -11.93 -0.20 9.94
N PHE A 32 -12.90 -1.10 9.73
CA PHE A 32 -12.90 -2.46 10.28
C PHE A 32 -11.70 -3.28 9.79
N TYR A 33 -11.33 -3.12 8.52
CA TYR A 33 -10.26 -3.88 7.87
C TYR A 33 -8.85 -3.37 8.20
N ARG A 34 -8.69 -2.20 8.81
CA ARG A 34 -7.37 -1.58 9.06
C ARG A 34 -6.37 -2.53 9.74
N LYS A 35 -6.80 -3.28 10.76
CA LYS A 35 -5.95 -4.27 11.44
C LYS A 35 -5.51 -5.42 10.53
N TYR A 36 -6.38 -5.85 9.62
CA TYR A 36 -6.08 -6.88 8.62
C TYR A 36 -5.10 -6.35 7.57
N THR A 37 -5.32 -5.12 7.10
CA THR A 37 -4.41 -4.43 6.17
C THR A 37 -3.03 -4.27 6.78
N GLU A 38 -2.92 -3.87 8.05
CA GLU A 38 -1.63 -3.84 8.75
C GLU A 38 -0.99 -5.23 8.90
N ALA A 39 -1.78 -6.26 9.21
CA ALA A 39 -1.29 -7.63 9.30
C ALA A 39 -0.77 -8.11 7.95
N MET A 40 -1.44 -7.75 6.85
CA MET A 40 -1.00 -8.03 5.47
C MET A 40 0.35 -7.39 5.18
N LEU A 41 0.55 -6.13 5.57
CA LEU A 41 1.83 -5.42 5.39
C LEU A 41 2.97 -6.04 6.22
N ARG A 42 2.68 -6.47 7.45
CA ARG A 42 3.66 -7.21 8.27
C ARG A 42 4.01 -8.56 7.67
N ARG A 43 3.01 -9.27 7.13
CA ARG A 43 3.18 -10.55 6.42
C ARG A 43 4.04 -10.36 5.17
N TYR A 44 3.80 -9.28 4.42
CA TYR A 44 4.61 -8.87 3.27
C TYR A 44 6.08 -8.62 3.61
N VAL A 45 6.37 -7.87 4.67
CA VAL A 45 7.77 -7.67 5.12
C VAL A 45 8.45 -9.00 5.39
N ARG A 46 7.77 -9.89 6.12
CA ARG A 46 8.31 -11.22 6.47
C ARG A 46 8.59 -12.06 5.22
N MET A 47 7.59 -12.26 4.37
CA MET A 47 7.70 -13.11 3.18
C MET A 47 8.71 -12.58 2.17
N SER A 48 8.85 -11.26 2.06
CA SER A 48 9.85 -10.68 1.16
C SER A 48 11.28 -11.01 1.60
N MET A 49 11.56 -10.97 2.91
CA MET A 49 12.86 -11.36 3.46
C MET A 49 13.17 -12.84 3.19
N GLU A 50 12.17 -13.71 3.35
CA GLU A 50 12.29 -15.15 3.08
C GLU A 50 12.56 -15.46 1.59
N ALA A 51 11.97 -14.68 0.68
CA ALA A 51 12.19 -14.81 -0.76
C ALA A 51 13.57 -14.32 -1.23
N GLY A 52 14.44 -13.85 -0.33
CA GLY A 52 15.75 -13.28 -0.68
C GLY A 52 15.66 -11.96 -1.46
N ARG A 53 14.48 -11.34 -1.51
CA ARG A 53 14.27 -10.04 -2.14
C ARG A 53 14.11 -8.98 -1.06
N VAL A 54 15.02 -8.02 -1.04
CA VAL A 54 14.73 -6.74 -0.38
C VAL A 54 13.61 -6.10 -1.18
N PRO A 55 12.43 -5.82 -0.60
CA PRO A 55 11.38 -5.19 -1.39
C PRO A 55 11.90 -3.89 -1.97
N SER A 56 11.60 -3.66 -3.24
CA SER A 56 12.12 -2.52 -4.00
C SER A 56 11.83 -1.19 -3.29
N MET A 57 10.70 -1.13 -2.58
CA MET A 57 10.25 0.01 -1.78
C MET A 57 10.92 0.15 -0.40
N LEU A 58 11.59 -0.87 0.10
CA LEU A 58 12.13 -0.96 1.47
C LEU A 58 13.61 -0.58 1.59
N GLY A 59 14.23 -0.14 0.49
CA GLY A 59 15.64 0.25 0.34
C GLY A 59 16.44 0.51 1.62
N ARG A 60 17.57 -0.21 1.76
CA ARG A 60 18.73 -0.05 2.67
C ARG A 60 18.52 0.35 4.15
N GLU A 61 17.29 0.44 4.66
CA GLU A 61 17.02 0.88 6.04
C GLU A 61 16.65 -0.29 6.97
N LEU A 62 17.16 -0.20 8.20
CA LEU A 62 17.20 -1.23 9.25
C LEU A 62 15.80 -1.67 9.73
N PHE A 63 15.58 -2.98 9.85
CA PHE A 63 14.36 -3.58 10.40
C PHE A 63 14.55 -4.02 11.85
N ARG A 64 13.55 -3.77 12.70
CA ARG A 64 13.43 -4.37 14.04
C ARG A 64 12.43 -5.53 13.94
N ALA A 65 12.89 -6.78 13.83
CA ALA A 65 12.02 -7.93 13.63
C ALA A 65 12.06 -8.94 14.80
N LYS A 66 10.86 -9.34 15.26
CA LYS A 66 10.59 -10.52 16.09
C LYS A 66 9.78 -11.47 15.20
N VAL A 67 10.35 -12.61 14.81
CA VAL A 67 9.74 -13.55 13.86
C VAL A 67 9.12 -14.72 14.62
N THR A 68 7.87 -15.06 14.31
CA THR A 68 7.15 -16.24 14.80
C THR A 68 6.90 -17.19 13.62
N ASN A 69 7.05 -18.50 13.82
CA ASN A 69 7.08 -19.55 12.78
C ASN A 69 5.75 -19.70 11.99
N TYR A 70 5.78 -20.02 10.68
CA TYR A 70 4.60 -20.36 9.83
C TYR A 70 5.00 -21.21 8.60
N GLU A 71 4.09 -22.07 8.11
CA GLU A 71 4.31 -22.96 6.94
C GLU A 71 4.07 -22.25 5.60
N VAL A 72 5.01 -22.42 4.67
CA VAL A 72 4.94 -21.92 3.29
C VAL A 72 4.56 -23.08 2.37
N HIS A 73 3.49 -22.95 1.57
CA HIS A 73 3.01 -24.01 0.68
C HIS A 73 3.88 -24.17 -0.60
N SER A 74 4.35 -23.07 -1.22
CA SER A 74 5.36 -23.09 -2.29
C SER A 74 6.09 -21.74 -2.42
N PHE A 75 7.30 -21.72 -3.01
CA PHE A 75 8.04 -20.48 -3.27
C PHE A 75 7.34 -19.56 -4.29
N GLU A 76 6.66 -20.16 -5.28
CA GLU A 76 5.92 -19.42 -6.30
C GLU A 76 4.80 -18.57 -5.66
N ASP A 77 4.06 -19.14 -4.71
CA ASP A 77 3.01 -18.42 -3.98
C ASP A 77 3.56 -17.21 -3.20
N VAL A 78 4.75 -17.35 -2.60
CA VAL A 78 5.44 -16.25 -1.91
C VAL A 78 5.77 -15.13 -2.87
N VAL A 79 6.33 -15.46 -4.04
CA VAL A 79 6.70 -14.45 -5.06
C VAL A 79 5.45 -13.77 -5.62
N ILE A 80 4.40 -14.52 -5.94
CA ILE A 80 3.12 -13.97 -6.41
C ILE A 80 2.58 -12.99 -5.38
N PHE A 81 2.49 -13.40 -4.12
CA PHE A 81 2.01 -12.56 -3.03
C PHE A 81 2.84 -11.27 -2.88
N VAL A 82 4.15 -11.37 -2.83
CA VAL A 82 5.05 -10.21 -2.69
C VAL A 82 4.85 -9.25 -3.86
N CYS A 83 4.80 -9.75 -5.09
CA CYS A 83 4.58 -8.94 -6.29
C CYS A 83 3.18 -8.30 -6.32
N ASP A 84 2.14 -8.99 -5.86
CA ASP A 84 0.78 -8.44 -5.77
C ASP A 84 0.71 -7.29 -4.75
N VAL A 85 1.29 -7.47 -3.56
CA VAL A 85 1.35 -6.40 -2.55
C VAL A 85 2.20 -5.23 -3.04
N GLU A 86 3.36 -5.47 -3.67
CA GLU A 86 4.18 -4.41 -4.27
C GLU A 86 3.39 -3.60 -5.30
N ARG A 87 2.65 -4.27 -6.19
CA ARG A 87 1.79 -3.60 -7.18
C ARG A 87 0.72 -2.75 -6.52
N CYS A 88 0.07 -3.23 -5.46
CA CYS A 88 -0.94 -2.47 -4.74
C CYS A 88 -0.36 -1.23 -4.06
N LEU A 89 0.82 -1.35 -3.44
CA LEU A 89 1.50 -0.23 -2.82
C LEU A 89 1.96 0.81 -3.86
N GLY A 90 2.34 0.38 -5.06
CA GLY A 90 2.72 1.25 -6.18
C GLY A 90 1.57 2.11 -6.72
N LEU A 91 0.31 1.78 -6.40
CA LEU A 91 -0.87 2.59 -6.75
C LEU A 91 -1.13 3.74 -5.78
N MET A 92 -0.41 3.80 -4.65
CA MET A 92 -0.62 4.81 -3.62
C MET A 92 0.20 6.07 -3.86
N ASP A 93 -0.28 7.22 -3.38
CA ASP A 93 0.53 8.44 -3.37
C ASP A 93 1.73 8.35 -2.42
N ASP A 94 2.80 9.08 -2.72
CA ASP A 94 4.09 9.04 -1.99
C ASP A 94 3.92 9.23 -0.48
N ARG A 95 3.02 10.12 -0.06
CA ARG A 95 2.76 10.37 1.35
C ARG A 95 2.15 9.14 2.01
N SER A 96 1.13 8.55 1.40
CA SER A 96 0.52 7.32 1.91
C SER A 96 1.52 6.16 1.97
N GLN A 97 2.33 5.97 0.92
CA GLN A 97 3.39 4.95 0.92
C GLN A 97 4.39 5.19 2.07
N LYS A 98 4.84 6.43 2.27
CA LYS A 98 5.79 6.78 3.33
C LYS A 98 5.25 6.48 4.73
N LEU A 99 3.98 6.81 4.98
CA LEU A 99 3.32 6.53 6.26
C LEU A 99 3.19 5.02 6.51
N LEU A 100 2.70 4.27 5.52
CA LEU A 100 2.56 2.81 5.63
C LEU A 100 3.92 2.11 5.82
N ARG A 101 4.95 2.55 5.08
CA ARG A 101 6.31 2.03 5.23
C ARG A 101 6.85 2.28 6.63
N ARG A 102 6.79 3.52 7.11
CA ARG A 102 7.36 3.89 8.42
C ARG A 102 6.61 3.19 9.56
N ILE A 103 5.27 3.24 9.54
CA ILE A 103 4.47 2.76 10.67
C ILE A 103 4.21 1.26 10.56
N ALA A 104 3.57 0.80 9.48
CA ALA A 104 3.10 -0.58 9.37
C ALA A 104 4.22 -1.59 9.07
N MET A 105 5.27 -1.20 8.32
CA MET A 105 6.35 -2.10 7.93
C MET A 105 7.58 -1.98 8.84
N GLN A 106 8.06 -0.76 9.05
CA GLN A 106 9.27 -0.47 9.84
C GLN A 106 8.99 -0.36 11.35
N GLN A 107 7.72 -0.39 11.78
CA GLN A 107 7.30 -0.34 13.19
C GLN A 107 7.69 0.95 13.92
N TYR A 108 7.85 2.07 13.20
CA TYR A 108 7.94 3.37 13.86
C TYR A 108 6.60 3.73 14.50
N THR A 109 6.66 4.36 15.67
CA THR A 109 5.50 4.94 16.32
C THR A 109 5.01 6.17 15.56
N GLN A 110 3.72 6.49 15.71
CA GLN A 110 3.12 7.69 15.09
C GLN A 110 3.82 8.97 15.58
N TRP A 111 4.22 9.00 16.86
CA TRP A 111 5.01 10.08 17.44
C TRP A 111 6.40 10.23 16.79
N GLU A 112 7.16 9.14 16.59
CA GLU A 112 8.48 9.21 15.92
C GLU A 112 8.34 9.75 14.49
N VAL A 113 7.30 9.31 13.77
CA VAL A 113 7.01 9.79 12.42
C VAL A 113 6.60 11.27 12.44
N ALA A 114 5.77 11.67 13.42
CA ALA A 114 5.37 13.07 13.60
C ALA A 114 6.58 13.98 13.85
N ALA A 115 7.47 13.58 14.76
CA ALA A 115 8.73 14.28 15.02
C ALA A 115 9.62 14.37 13.77
N THR A 116 9.73 13.26 13.01
CA THR A 116 10.51 13.21 11.77
C THR A 116 9.94 14.11 10.66
N LEU A 117 8.62 14.25 10.59
CA LEU A 117 7.93 15.05 9.58
C LEU A 117 7.67 16.50 10.01
N GLY A 118 7.92 16.86 11.27
CA GLY A 118 7.65 18.20 11.81
C GLY A 118 6.17 18.55 11.88
N ILE A 119 5.28 17.57 12.04
CA ILE A 119 3.82 17.76 12.09
C ILE A 119 3.22 17.16 13.37
N SER A 120 1.96 17.49 13.68
CA SER A 120 1.30 16.95 14.86
C SER A 120 1.03 15.45 14.72
N GLU A 121 1.13 14.72 15.84
CA GLU A 121 0.77 13.29 15.92
C GLU A 121 -0.66 13.03 15.45
N ARG A 122 -1.60 13.92 15.79
CA ARG A 122 -3.00 13.84 15.32
C ARG A 122 -3.10 13.87 13.79
N THR A 123 -2.27 14.69 13.13
CA THR A 123 -2.22 14.76 11.68
C THR A 123 -1.67 13.46 11.09
N VAL A 124 -0.61 12.90 11.68
CA VAL A 124 -0.05 11.60 11.28
C VAL A 124 -1.08 10.49 11.42
N MET A 125 -1.76 10.41 12.58
CA MET A 125 -2.78 9.40 12.84
C MET A 125 -3.90 9.44 11.80
N ARG A 126 -4.41 10.64 11.48
CA ARG A 126 -5.46 10.82 10.47
C ARG A 126 -4.98 10.35 9.10
N TRP A 127 -3.83 10.83 8.64
CA TRP A 127 -3.31 10.45 7.33
C TRP A 127 -2.95 8.98 7.23
N TYR A 128 -2.46 8.38 8.31
CA TYR A 128 -2.16 6.96 8.36
C TYR A 128 -3.44 6.12 8.24
N ASN A 129 -4.49 6.48 8.99
CA ASN A 129 -5.80 5.81 8.87
C ASN A 129 -6.39 5.96 7.46
N GLU A 130 -6.34 7.15 6.87
CA GLU A 130 -6.75 7.36 5.48
C GLU A 130 -5.93 6.48 4.52
N SER A 131 -4.62 6.36 4.73
CA SER A 131 -3.74 5.53 3.90
C SER A 131 -4.08 4.04 4.02
N LEU A 132 -4.40 3.57 5.23
CA LEU A 132 -4.88 2.20 5.44
C LEU A 132 -6.23 1.96 4.76
N ASP A 133 -7.17 2.90 4.83
CA ASP A 133 -8.47 2.76 4.17
C ASP A 133 -8.33 2.72 2.65
N LYS A 134 -7.46 3.57 2.09
CA LYS A 134 -7.14 3.55 0.66
C LYS A 134 -6.56 2.21 0.23
N LEU A 135 -5.57 1.70 0.97
CA LEU A 135 -4.94 0.42 0.65
C LEU A 135 -5.92 -0.74 0.82
N THR A 136 -6.79 -0.68 1.84
CA THR A 136 -7.86 -1.67 2.05
C THR A 136 -8.77 -1.73 0.84
N ALA A 137 -9.20 -0.58 0.31
CA ALA A 137 -10.05 -0.54 -0.88
C ALA A 137 -9.35 -1.21 -2.07
N ILE A 138 -8.06 -0.94 -2.28
CA ILE A 138 -7.25 -1.60 -3.33
C ILE A 138 -7.17 -3.11 -3.11
N PHE A 139 -6.94 -3.56 -1.88
CA PHE A 139 -6.87 -4.99 -1.56
C PHE A 139 -8.20 -5.71 -1.78
N LEU A 140 -9.33 -5.08 -1.44
CA LEU A 140 -10.66 -5.63 -1.70
C LEU A 140 -10.94 -5.71 -3.21
N GLU A 141 -10.63 -4.65 -3.96
CA GLU A 141 -10.79 -4.62 -5.42
C GLU A 141 -9.95 -5.70 -6.13
N ARG A 142 -8.76 -5.99 -5.61
CA ARG A 142 -7.85 -7.03 -6.11
C ARG A 142 -8.11 -8.42 -5.52
N SER A 143 -9.17 -8.59 -4.73
CA SER A 143 -9.50 -9.84 -4.01
C SER A 143 -8.36 -10.38 -3.13
N MET A 144 -7.44 -9.52 -2.69
CA MET A 144 -6.40 -9.84 -1.71
C MET A 144 -6.95 -9.87 -0.28
N LEU A 145 -8.05 -9.16 -0.05
CA LEU A 145 -8.91 -9.32 1.12
C LEU A 145 -10.26 -9.83 0.62
N GLN A 146 -10.86 -10.75 1.37
CA GLN A 146 -12.23 -11.16 1.13
C GLN A 146 -13.18 -10.15 1.76
N GLN A 147 -14.22 -9.79 1.02
CA GLN A 147 -15.35 -9.08 1.60
C GLN A 147 -15.98 -10.00 2.65
N MET A 148 -16.01 -9.54 3.90
CA MET A 148 -16.73 -10.21 4.97
C MET A 148 -18.17 -9.68 4.93
N ASP A 149 -19.11 -10.55 4.54
CA ASP A 149 -20.56 -10.30 4.58
C ASP A 149 -21.15 -10.47 5.98
#